data_AF-A0A1W9N307-F1
#
_entry.id   AF-A0A1W9N307-F1
#
_cell.length_a   1.000
_cell.length_b   1.000
_cell.length_c   1.000
_cell.angle_alpha   90.00
_cell.angle_beta   90.00
_cell.angle_gamma   90.00
#
_symmetry.space_group_name_H-M   'P 1'
#
loop_
_entity.id
_entity.type
_entity.pdbx_description
1 polymer ?
#
loop_
_entity_poly.entity_id
_entity_poly.type
_entity_poly.pdbx_seq_one_letter_code
_entity_poly.pdbx_strand_id
1 'polypeptide(L)' 'MKLKQNKSWKKKEVKLTPSVITGLTIGLILIAGGLYRVFAHGGYEGYYGAAMGILFIGLIFAVLWSRNA' A
#
# COMPACT_ATOMS: atom_id res chain seq x y z
N MET A 1 44.50 10.21 -14.99
CA MET A 1 43.14 10.12 -15.57
C MET A 1 42.15 10.11 -14.40
N LYS A 2 41.35 11.18 -14.20
CA LYS A 2 40.48 11.34 -13.02
C LYS A 2 39.15 10.59 -13.20
N LEU A 3 38.93 9.53 -12.43
CA LEU A 3 37.63 8.84 -12.39
C LEU A 3 36.65 9.62 -11.52
N LYS A 4 35.93 10.55 -12.16
CA LYS A 4 34.81 11.27 -11.57
C LYS A 4 33.53 10.46 -11.83
N GLN A 5 33.23 9.48 -10.99
CA GLN A 5 31.87 8.90 -10.93
C GLN A 5 31.23 9.24 -9.59
N ASN A 6 30.83 10.51 -9.51
CA ASN A 6 29.76 10.94 -8.63
C ASN A 6 28.45 10.35 -9.18
N LYS A 7 28.05 9.19 -8.68
CA LYS A 7 26.65 8.76 -8.74
C LYS A 7 26.16 8.69 -7.31
N SER A 8 25.96 9.88 -6.73
CA SER A 8 25.14 10.05 -5.53
C SER A 8 23.80 9.38 -5.80
N TRP A 9 23.59 8.21 -5.19
CA TRP A 9 22.29 7.59 -5.07
C TRP A 9 21.47 8.55 -4.22
N LYS A 10 20.79 9.51 -4.87
CA LYS A 10 19.80 10.33 -4.21
C LYS A 10 18.77 9.37 -3.66
N LYS A 11 18.83 9.09 -2.35
CA LYS A 11 17.73 8.49 -1.60
C LYS A 11 16.51 9.35 -1.95
N LYS A 12 15.61 8.80 -2.76
CA LYS A 12 14.29 9.38 -2.97
C LYS A 12 13.63 9.23 -1.60
N GLU A 13 13.72 10.28 -0.77
CA GLU A 13 13.09 10.30 0.53
C GLU A 13 11.59 10.16 0.28
N VAL A 14 11.08 8.94 0.42
CA VAL A 14 9.65 8.67 0.32
C VAL A 14 9.02 9.41 1.48
N LYS A 15 8.46 10.59 1.19
CA LYS A 15 7.71 11.39 2.17
C LYS A 15 6.42 10.64 2.48
N LEU A 16 6.51 9.74 3.46
CA LEU A 16 5.36 9.07 4.07
C LEU A 16 4.53 10.14 4.79
N THR A 17 3.48 10.62 4.13
CA THR A 17 2.54 11.54 4.77
C THR A 17 1.64 10.76 5.73
N PRO A 18 1.17 11.40 6.82
CA PRO A 18 0.23 10.76 7.75
C PRO A 18 -0.99 10.16 7.03
N SER A 19 -1.48 10.81 5.99
CA SER A 19 -2.59 10.32 5.16
C SER A 19 -2.32 8.96 4.49
N VAL A 20 -1.08 8.69 4.08
CA VAL A 20 -0.69 7.41 3.47
C VAL A 20 -0.73 6.32 4.53
N ILE A 21 -0.23 6.60 5.73
CA ILE A 21 -0.24 5.66 6.85
C ILE A 21 -1.70 5.34 7.23
N THR A 22 -2.55 6.36 7.37
CA THR A 22 -3.98 6.17 7.65
C THR A 22 -4.66 5.32 6.57
N GLY A 23 -4.38 5.60 5.29
CA GLY A 23 -4.91 4.81 4.17
C GLY A 23 -4.47 3.34 4.23
N LEU A 24 -3.19 3.06 4.51
CA LEU A 24 -2.68 1.70 4.64
C LEU A 24 -3.35 0.96 5.81
N THR A 25 -3.53 1.63 6.95
CA THR A 25 -4.23 1.07 8.11
C THR A 25 -5.67 0.70 7.76
N ILE A 26 -6.41 1.58 7.07
CA ILE A 26 -7.79 1.29 6.61
C ILE A 26 -7.81 0.09 5.66
N GLY A 27 -6.87 0.04 4.70
CA GLY A 27 -6.74 -1.10 3.79
C GLY A 27 -6.53 -2.42 4.52
N LEU A 28 -5.66 -2.45 5.53
CA LEU A 28 -5.43 -3.63 6.37
C LEU A 28 -6.67 -4.04 7.16
N ILE A 29 -7.42 -3.08 7.70
CA ILE A 29 -8.68 -3.36 8.41
C ILE A 29 -9.71 -3.99 7.48
N LEU A 30 -9.82 -3.52 6.23
CA LEU A 30 -10.72 -4.10 5.23
C LEU A 30 -10.31 -5.53 4.86
N ILE A 31 -9.02 -5.80 4.73
CA ILE A 31 -8.49 -7.15 4.48
C ILE A 31 -8.81 -8.07 5.66
N ALA A 32 -8.51 -7.63 6.88
CA ALA A 32 -8.73 -8.40 8.09
C ALA A 32 -10.23 -8.66 8.32
N GLY A 33 -11.08 -7.65 8.14
CA GLY A 33 -12.53 -7.77 8.28
C GLY A 33 -13.15 -8.66 7.21
N GLY A 34 -12.67 -8.57 5.96
CA GLY A 34 -13.07 -9.45 4.87
C GLY A 34 -12.71 -10.92 5.16
N LEU A 35 -11.45 -11.18 5.53
CA LEU A 35 -10.98 -12.52 5.91
C LEU A 35 -11.73 -13.05 7.13
N TYR A 36 -11.93 -12.24 8.16
CA TYR A 36 -12.68 -12.62 9.35
C TYR A 36 -14.09 -13.07 8.98
N ARG A 37 -14.79 -12.35 8.08
CA ARG A 37 -16.12 -12.75 7.60
C ARG A 37 -16.09 -14.07 6.85
N VAL A 38 -15.04 -14.34 6.05
CA VAL A 38 -14.87 -15.65 5.40
C VAL A 38 -14.76 -16.76 6.45
N PHE A 39 -13.87 -16.60 7.43
CA PHE A 39 -13.62 -17.65 8.43
C PHE A 39 -14.78 -17.81 9.42
N ALA A 40 -15.42 -16.73 9.83
CA ALA A 40 -16.48 -16.74 10.85
C ALA A 40 -17.85 -17.13 10.29
N HIS A 41 -18.17 -16.74 9.05
CA HIS A 41 -19.50 -16.95 8.47
C HIS A 41 -19.51 -17.93 7.27
N GLY A 42 -18.36 -18.47 6.86
CA GLY A 42 -18.26 -19.46 5.79
C GLY A 42 -18.69 -18.96 4.41
N GLY A 43 -18.88 -17.63 4.26
CA GLY A 43 -19.41 -17.01 3.05
C GLY A 43 -18.32 -16.45 2.15
N TYR A 44 -18.43 -16.72 0.85
CA TYR A 44 -17.51 -16.19 -0.17
C TYR A 44 -17.51 -14.65 -0.24
N GLU A 45 -18.55 -14.00 0.31
CA GLU A 45 -18.70 -12.56 0.42
C GLU A 45 -17.51 -11.86 1.09
N GLY A 46 -16.87 -12.52 2.07
CA GLY A 46 -15.71 -11.97 2.75
C GLY A 46 -14.47 -11.84 1.85
N TYR A 47 -14.32 -12.70 0.82
CA TYR A 47 -13.22 -12.59 -0.13
C TYR A 47 -13.32 -11.33 -0.98
N TYR A 48 -14.54 -10.88 -1.31
CA TYR A 48 -14.73 -9.60 -2.02
C TYR A 48 -14.30 -8.42 -1.15
N GLY A 49 -14.59 -8.46 0.16
CA GLY A 49 -14.11 -7.45 1.11
C GLY A 49 -12.58 -7.43 1.19
N ALA A 50 -11.95 -8.61 1.27
CA ALA A 50 -10.50 -8.71 1.29
C ALA A 50 -9.84 -8.23 -0.03
N ALA A 51 -10.43 -8.59 -1.17
CA ALA A 51 -9.97 -8.15 -2.48
C ALA A 51 -10.05 -6.62 -2.63
N MET A 52 -11.14 -6.00 -2.17
CA MET A 52 -11.28 -4.54 -2.16
C MET A 52 -10.20 -3.88 -1.29
N GLY A 53 -9.86 -4.46 -0.14
CA GLY A 53 -8.77 -3.97 0.70
C GLY A 53 -7.39 -4.05 0.01
N ILE A 54 -7.10 -5.13 -0.72
CA ILE A 54 -5.85 -5.28 -1.50
C ILE A 54 -5.79 -4.24 -2.63
N LEU A 55 -6.88 -4.07 -3.39
CA LEU A 55 -6.97 -3.08 -4.45
C LEU A 55 -6.79 -1.65 -3.92
N PHE A 56 -7.36 -1.35 -2.75
CA PHE A 56 -7.21 -0.05 -2.09
C PHE A 56 -5.75 0.23 -1.70
N ILE A 57 -5.04 -0.74 -1.13
CA ILE A 57 -3.61 -0.62 -0.82
C ILE A 57 -2.80 -0.40 -2.11
N GLY A 58 -3.09 -1.17 -3.16
CA GLY A 58 -2.46 -0.99 -4.48
C GLY A 58 -2.64 0.43 -5.02
N LEU A 59 -3.84 1.00 -4.87
CA LEU A 59 -4.14 2.37 -5.28
C LEU A 59 -3.36 3.41 -4.47
N ILE A 60 -3.19 3.20 -3.16
CA ILE A 60 -2.35 4.06 -2.31
C ILE A 60 -0.89 4.03 -2.79
N PHE A 61 -0.36 2.85 -3.13
CA PHE A 61 0.98 2.72 -3.70
C PHE A 61 1.10 3.38 -5.08
N ALA A 62 0.09 3.26 -5.93
CA ALA A 62 0.07 3.94 -7.23
C ALA A 62 0.06 5.48 -7.07
N VAL A 63 -0.71 6.01 -6.11
CA VAL A 63 -0.73 7.44 -5.78
C VAL A 63 0.61 7.89 -5.20
N LEU A 64 1.20 7.12 -4.29
CA LEU A 64 2.56 7.38 -3.77
C LEU A 64 3.59 7.42 -4.90
N TRP A 65 3.53 6.46 -5.81
CA TRP A 65 4.41 6.40 -6.96
C TRP A 65 4.21 7.63 -7.85
N SER A 66 2.97 7.98 -8.21
CA SER A 66 2.68 9.17 -9.03
C SER A 66 3.10 10.48 -8.38
N ARG A 67 3.02 10.58 -7.05
CA ARG A 67 3.47 11.79 -6.32
C ARG A 67 4.98 11.87 -6.20
N ASN A 68 5.66 10.74 -6.28
CA ASN A 68 7.11 10.67 -6.13
C ASN A 68 7.82 10.60 -7.48
N ALA A 69 7.21 10.09 -8.55
CA ALA A 69 7.76 9.95 -9.91
C ALA A 69 8.27 11.30 -10.45
#